data_AF-A0A936NWB4-F1
#
_entry.id   AF-A0A936NWB4-F1
#
_cell.length_a   1.000
_cell.length_b   1.000
_cell.length_c   1.000
_cell.angle_alpha   90.00
_cell.angle_beta   90.00
_cell.angle_gamma   90.00
#
_symmetry.space_group_name_H-M   'P 1'
#
loop_
_entity.id
_entity.type
_entity.pdbx_description
1 polymer ?
#
loop_
_entity_poly.entity_id
_entity_poly.type
_entity_poly.pdbx_seq_one_letter_code
_entity_poly.pdbx_strand_id
1 'polypeptide(L)'
;MKKYLKILFWLVVAGALLMCSVEAIKQYRDDRYIQALADEIVSKAGAKTPRERIVALREYILANVRYQGAAYYNRPFLRATATETLQSGLGYCGEVTRAFINLAGAVDIRAQRINLWGKDPHVVAEAEIGLGNLVIVDCQMPPKVKELERLDRVILQPEFDDYYTFNLRRMRLEGMVSRVRTSIGPLTYWFENPHALMAAFWGLLAISLTSGWFLTKGIRNIVRAFLLKRGWVHKTAIPGSAGH
;
A
#
# COMPACT_ATOMS: atom_id res chain seq x y z
N MET A 1 -18.10 -32.12 -9.97
CA MET A 1 -18.10 -31.39 -8.68
C MET A 1 -19.47 -31.50 -8.06
N LYS A 2 -19.55 -32.09 -6.86
CA LYS A 2 -20.81 -32.28 -6.14
C LYS A 2 -21.46 -30.92 -5.82
N LYS A 3 -22.80 -30.86 -5.73
CA LYS A 3 -23.57 -29.60 -5.58
C LYS A 3 -23.03 -28.71 -4.46
N TYR A 4 -22.70 -29.31 -3.32
CA TYR A 4 -22.17 -28.61 -2.15
C TYR A 4 -20.83 -27.92 -2.41
N LEU A 5 -19.92 -28.52 -3.18
CA LEU A 5 -18.65 -27.88 -3.52
C LEU A 5 -18.84 -26.62 -4.37
N LYS A 6 -19.85 -26.61 -5.27
CA LYS A 6 -20.16 -25.41 -6.09
C LYS A 6 -20.66 -24.27 -5.23
N ILE A 7 -21.54 -24.59 -4.26
CA ILE A 7 -22.06 -23.61 -3.31
C ILE A 7 -20.90 -23.05 -2.49
N LEU A 8 -20.06 -23.91 -1.92
CA LEU A 8 -18.89 -23.49 -1.15
C LEU A 8 -17.95 -22.58 -1.95
N PHE A 9 -17.65 -22.93 -3.20
CA PHE A 9 -16.82 -22.09 -4.07
C PHE A 9 -17.40 -20.67 -4.23
N TRP A 10 -18.69 -20.56 -4.53
CA TRP A 10 -19.33 -19.25 -4.71
C TRP A 10 -19.45 -18.47 -3.40
N LEU A 11 -19.62 -19.15 -2.26
CA LEU A 11 -19.56 -18.52 -0.95
C LEU A 11 -18.17 -17.91 -0.68
N VAL A 12 -17.09 -18.58 -1.05
CA VAL A 12 -15.72 -18.05 -0.91
C VAL A 12 -15.51 -16.83 -1.81
N VAL A 13 -15.96 -16.89 -3.07
CA VAL A 13 -15.88 -15.74 -4.00
C VAL A 13 -16.69 -14.55 -3.46
N ALA A 14 -17.91 -14.79 -2.99
CA ALA A 14 -18.75 -13.75 -2.40
C ALA A 14 -18.11 -13.15 -1.14
N GLY A 15 -17.51 -13.99 -0.28
CA GLY A 15 -16.76 -13.53 0.90
C GLY A 15 -15.57 -12.65 0.52
N ALA A 16 -14.79 -13.03 -0.50
CA ALA A 16 -13.67 -12.22 -0.97
C ALA A 16 -14.15 -10.86 -1.55
N LEU A 17 -15.23 -10.84 -2.33
CA LEU A 17 -15.82 -9.59 -2.82
C LEU A 17 -16.34 -8.70 -1.69
N LEU A 18 -16.99 -9.28 -0.68
CA LEU A 18 -17.45 -8.55 0.50
C LEU A 18 -16.26 -7.90 1.24
N MET A 19 -15.18 -8.65 1.46
CA MET A 19 -13.97 -8.12 2.11
C MET A 19 -13.30 -7.02 1.28
N CYS A 20 -13.26 -7.18 -0.06
CA CYS A 20 -12.81 -6.13 -0.97
C CYS A 20 -13.61 -4.84 -0.78
N SER A 21 -14.94 -4.93 -0.76
CA SER A 21 -15.82 -3.77 -0.53
C SER A 21 -15.62 -3.14 0.83
N VAL A 22 -15.48 -3.94 1.89
CA VAL A 22 -15.24 -3.42 3.26
C VAL A 22 -13.93 -2.63 3.32
N GLU A 23 -12.84 -3.18 2.80
CA GLU A 23 -11.54 -2.51 2.80
C GLU A 23 -11.53 -1.28 1.88
N ALA A 24 -12.22 -1.32 0.74
CA ALA A 24 -12.38 -0.16 -0.13
C ALA A 24 -13.16 0.99 0.56
N ILE A 25 -14.22 0.67 1.32
CA ILE A 25 -14.96 1.67 2.10
C ILE A 25 -14.09 2.27 3.20
N LYS A 26 -13.26 1.47 3.89
CA LYS A 26 -12.31 1.97 4.88
C LYS A 26 -11.29 2.91 4.23
N GLN A 27 -10.70 2.52 3.10
CA GLN A 27 -9.77 3.39 2.36
C GLN A 27 -10.43 4.71 1.96
N TYR A 28 -11.66 4.66 1.43
CA TYR A 28 -12.39 5.88 1.07
C TYR A 28 -12.59 6.82 2.25
N ARG A 29 -12.89 6.29 3.44
CA ARG A 29 -13.01 7.08 4.66
C ARG A 29 -11.68 7.69 5.10
N ASP A 30 -10.60 6.91 5.00
CA ASP A 30 -9.24 7.38 5.28
C ASP A 30 -8.85 8.52 4.32
N ASP A 31 -9.03 8.34 3.01
CA ASP A 31 -8.74 9.36 2.01
C ASP A 31 -9.52 10.66 2.27
N ARG A 32 -10.81 10.56 2.64
CA ARG A 32 -11.63 11.72 2.99
C ARG A 32 -11.15 12.44 4.26
N TYR A 33 -10.75 11.69 5.28
CA TYR A 33 -10.20 12.24 6.51
C TYR A 33 -8.86 12.96 6.25
N ILE A 34 -7.95 12.30 5.54
CA ILE A 34 -6.63 12.85 5.19
C ILE A 34 -6.79 14.11 4.34
N GLN A 35 -7.67 14.11 3.35
CA GLN A 35 -7.94 15.29 2.53
C GLN A 35 -8.40 16.48 3.37
N ALA A 36 -9.45 16.27 4.17
CA ALA A 36 -10.01 17.33 5.00
C ALA A 36 -8.96 17.91 5.99
N LEU A 37 -8.16 17.03 6.60
CA LEU A 37 -7.12 17.45 7.53
C LEU A 37 -5.97 18.19 6.83
N ALA A 38 -5.52 17.72 5.66
CA ALA A 38 -4.45 18.38 4.92
C ALA A 38 -4.87 19.79 4.47
N ASP A 39 -6.11 19.94 3.98
CA ASP A 39 -6.68 21.23 3.61
C ASP A 39 -6.77 22.18 4.82
N GLU A 40 -7.20 21.67 5.98
CA GLU A 40 -7.23 22.44 7.23
C GLU A 40 -5.84 22.93 7.63
N ILE A 41 -4.83 22.05 7.64
CA ILE A 41 -3.45 22.38 8.04
C ILE A 41 -2.88 23.47 7.11
N VAL A 42 -2.99 23.28 5.79
CA VAL A 42 -2.45 24.21 4.79
C VAL A 42 -3.17 25.56 4.85
N SER A 43 -4.50 25.55 5.00
CA SER A 43 -5.31 26.77 5.11
C SER A 43 -4.95 27.55 6.38
N LYS A 44 -4.89 26.88 7.53
CA LYS A 44 -4.56 27.50 8.83
C LYS A 44 -3.14 28.08 8.84
N ALA A 45 -2.19 27.43 8.18
CA ALA A 45 -0.82 27.92 8.05
C ALA A 45 -0.67 29.04 7.01
N GLY A 46 -1.68 29.31 6.17
CA GLY A 46 -1.59 30.24 5.06
C GLY A 46 -0.55 29.82 4.00
N ALA A 47 -0.26 28.52 3.89
CA ALA A 47 0.81 27.99 3.05
C ALA A 47 0.41 27.99 1.57
N LYS A 48 1.12 28.78 0.75
CA LYS A 48 0.84 28.98 -0.67
C LYS A 48 1.77 28.18 -1.57
N THR A 49 3.03 28.02 -1.17
CA THR A 49 4.04 27.31 -1.95
C THR A 49 4.14 25.83 -1.54
N PRO A 50 4.62 24.92 -2.42
CA PRO A 50 4.85 23.52 -2.05
C PRO A 50 5.77 23.36 -0.83
N ARG A 51 6.80 24.22 -0.72
CA ARG A 51 7.71 24.25 0.43
C ARG A 51 6.99 24.60 1.73
N GLU A 52 6.18 25.67 1.72
CA GLU A 52 5.40 26.08 2.90
C GLU A 52 4.40 24.99 3.32
N ARG A 53 3.75 24.34 2.36
CA ARG A 53 2.83 23.22 2.62
C ARG A 53 3.55 22.05 3.29
N ILE A 54 4.73 21.65 2.77
CA ILE A 54 5.55 20.60 3.38
C ILE A 54 5.93 20.95 4.82
N VAL A 55 6.37 22.20 5.06
CA VAL A 55 6.72 22.66 6.42
C VAL A 55 5.49 22.59 7.34
N ALA A 56 4.35 23.13 6.92
CA ALA A 56 3.12 23.12 7.72
C ALA A 56 2.66 21.70 8.07
N LEU A 57 2.65 20.79 7.09
CA LEU A 57 2.28 19.38 7.31
C LEU A 57 3.26 18.69 8.27
N ARG A 58 4.57 18.90 8.11
CA ARG A 58 5.60 18.34 8.99
C ARG A 58 5.45 18.84 10.42
N GLU A 59 5.31 20.14 10.60
CA GLU A 59 5.17 20.77 11.92
C GLU A 59 3.91 20.31 12.64
N TYR A 60 2.80 20.15 11.90
CA TYR A 60 1.58 19.57 12.45
C TYR A 60 1.84 18.17 13.01
N ILE A 61 2.51 17.30 12.25
CA ILE A 61 2.80 15.93 12.72
C ILE A 61 3.73 15.96 13.94
N LEU A 62 4.80 16.77 13.91
CA LEU A 62 5.73 16.89 15.03
C LEU A 62 5.05 17.36 16.32
N ALA A 63 4.03 18.22 16.20
CA ALA A 63 3.28 18.74 17.34
C ALA A 63 2.22 17.77 17.88
N ASN A 64 1.69 16.88 17.03
CA ASN A 64 0.52 16.05 17.39
C ASN A 64 0.82 14.56 17.53
N VAL A 65 1.96 14.08 17.02
CA VAL A 65 2.30 12.65 17.03
C VAL A 65 3.60 12.40 17.77
N ARG A 66 3.55 11.52 18.77
CA ARG A 66 4.69 11.11 19.59
C ARG A 66 4.93 9.61 19.49
N TYR A 67 6.18 9.18 19.62
CA TYR A 67 6.50 7.75 19.59
C TYR A 67 6.39 7.10 20.99
N GLN A 68 6.46 7.90 22.06
CA GLN A 68 6.34 7.39 23.43
C GLN A 68 4.94 6.81 23.66
N GLY A 69 4.90 5.53 24.02
CA GLY A 69 3.65 4.79 24.20
C GLY A 69 3.11 4.14 22.92
N ALA A 70 3.72 4.37 21.76
CA ALA A 70 3.38 3.63 20.55
C ALA A 70 3.88 2.18 20.66
N ALA A 71 3.06 1.23 20.19
CA ALA A 71 3.36 -0.20 20.27
C ALA A 71 4.65 -0.54 19.51
N TYR A 72 5.66 -1.06 20.21
CA TYR A 72 6.94 -1.45 19.58
C TYR A 72 6.93 -2.89 19.06
N TYR A 73 6.49 -3.84 19.90
CA TYR A 73 6.50 -5.27 19.61
C TYR A 73 5.24 -5.72 18.86
N ASN A 74 5.33 -6.83 18.11
CA ASN A 74 4.23 -7.46 17.38
C ASN A 74 3.47 -6.57 16.39
N ARG A 75 4.18 -5.62 15.74
CA ARG A 75 3.54 -4.79 14.71
C ARG A 75 3.12 -5.64 13.51
N PRO A 76 1.84 -5.57 13.09
CA PRO A 76 1.37 -6.30 11.92
C PRO A 76 2.16 -5.90 10.67
N PHE A 77 2.17 -6.79 9.67
CA PHE A 77 2.81 -6.51 8.37
C PHE A 77 2.28 -5.22 7.77
N LEU A 78 0.95 -5.07 7.82
CA LEU A 78 0.21 -3.87 7.52
C LEU A 78 0.11 -3.02 8.79
N ARG A 79 1.07 -2.10 8.93
CA ARG A 79 1.14 -1.14 10.05
C ARG A 79 -0.06 -0.19 10.05
N ALA A 80 -0.24 0.53 11.16
CA ALA A 80 -1.30 1.53 11.33
C ALA A 80 -1.42 2.50 10.14
N THR A 81 -2.65 2.83 9.76
CA THR A 81 -2.91 3.77 8.65
C THR A 81 -2.48 5.19 9.03
N ALA A 82 -2.44 6.07 8.03
CA ALA A 82 -2.20 7.49 8.27
C ALA A 82 -3.25 8.07 9.23
N THR A 83 -4.53 7.76 9.01
CA THR A 83 -5.65 8.16 9.87
C THR A 83 -5.47 7.67 11.30
N GLU A 84 -5.19 6.38 11.51
CA GLU A 84 -4.99 5.81 12.84
C GLU A 84 -3.83 6.49 13.58
N THR A 85 -2.74 6.78 12.88
CA THR A 85 -1.57 7.48 13.44
C THR A 85 -1.92 8.91 13.88
N LEU A 86 -2.63 9.65 13.03
CA LEU A 86 -3.00 11.05 13.28
C LEU A 86 -4.07 11.17 14.37
N GLN A 87 -5.05 10.27 14.41
CA GLN A 87 -6.11 10.26 15.41
C GLN A 87 -5.62 9.83 16.80
N SER A 88 -4.73 8.83 16.85
CA SER A 88 -4.18 8.35 18.12
C SER A 88 -3.10 9.26 18.68
N GLY A 89 -2.45 10.08 17.84
CA GLY A 89 -1.27 10.85 18.20
C GLY A 89 -0.06 9.97 18.51
N LEU A 90 -0.04 8.71 18.06
CA LEU A 90 1.01 7.74 18.36
C LEU A 90 1.59 7.10 17.09
N GLY A 91 2.92 7.15 16.94
CA GLY A 91 3.61 6.52 15.81
C GLY A 91 5.14 6.64 15.87
N TYR A 92 5.87 5.68 15.30
CA TYR A 92 7.32 5.79 15.08
C TYR A 92 7.60 6.35 13.67
N CYS A 93 8.88 6.53 13.32
CA CYS A 93 9.36 7.01 12.01
C CYS A 93 8.52 6.48 10.84
N GLY A 94 8.32 5.16 10.74
CA GLY A 94 7.61 4.56 9.62
C GLY A 94 6.11 4.91 9.54
N GLU A 95 5.46 5.18 10.67
CA GLU A 95 4.05 5.57 10.74
C GLU A 95 3.89 7.09 10.51
N VAL A 96 4.74 7.93 11.12
CA VAL A 96 4.71 9.38 10.90
C VAL A 96 5.09 9.76 9.47
N THR A 97 6.06 9.06 8.87
CA THR A 97 6.40 9.22 7.44
C THR A 97 5.22 8.86 6.55
N ARG A 98 4.47 7.79 6.86
CA ARG A 98 3.27 7.43 6.10
C ARG A 98 2.19 8.50 6.21
N ALA A 99 1.94 9.00 7.42
CA ALA A 99 0.98 10.07 7.64
C ALA A 99 1.34 11.30 6.80
N PHE A 100 2.62 11.68 6.82
CA PHE A 100 3.13 12.77 5.99
C PHE A 100 2.93 12.53 4.49
N ILE A 101 3.31 11.36 3.96
CA ILE A 101 3.18 11.07 2.52
C ILE A 101 1.72 11.17 2.06
N ASN A 102 0.78 10.65 2.86
CA ASN A 102 -0.65 10.72 2.52
C ASN A 102 -1.18 12.16 2.60
N LEU A 103 -0.82 12.92 3.64
CA LEU A 103 -1.18 14.34 3.75
C LEU A 103 -0.58 15.17 2.59
N ALA A 104 0.68 14.91 2.22
CA ALA A 104 1.35 15.56 1.10
C ALA A 104 0.64 15.26 -0.23
N GLY A 105 0.28 13.99 -0.47
CA GLY A 105 -0.48 13.57 -1.65
C GLY A 105 -1.84 14.27 -1.76
N ALA A 106 -2.53 14.50 -0.64
CA ALA A 106 -3.82 15.21 -0.60
C ALA A 106 -3.73 16.70 -0.98
N VAL A 107 -2.54 17.30 -0.97
CA VAL A 107 -2.31 18.70 -1.39
C VAL A 107 -1.40 18.79 -2.62
N ASP A 108 -1.43 17.74 -3.45
CA ASP A 108 -0.73 17.58 -4.72
C ASP A 108 0.81 17.62 -4.61
N ILE A 109 1.36 17.17 -3.48
CA ILE A 109 2.80 17.07 -3.27
C ILE A 109 3.24 15.62 -3.43
N ARG A 110 4.06 15.36 -4.47
CA ARG A 110 4.65 14.05 -4.67
C ARG A 110 5.63 13.77 -3.53
N ALA A 111 5.39 12.68 -2.80
CA ALA A 111 6.27 12.21 -1.76
C ALA A 111 6.42 10.68 -1.82
N GLN A 112 7.55 10.17 -1.34
CA GLN A 112 7.81 8.74 -1.21
C GLN A 112 8.62 8.42 0.04
N ARG A 113 8.54 7.18 0.50
CA ARG A 113 9.28 6.70 1.68
C ARG A 113 10.74 6.44 1.33
N ILE A 114 11.65 6.89 2.19
CA ILE A 114 13.07 6.52 2.17
C ILE A 114 13.42 5.90 3.53
N ASN A 115 14.07 4.74 3.48
CA ASN A 115 14.64 4.09 4.66
C ASN A 115 16.13 4.44 4.69
N LEU A 116 16.55 5.24 5.67
CA LEU A 116 17.94 5.57 5.94
C LEU A 116 18.55 4.45 6.81
N TRP A 117 19.75 4.04 6.44
CA TRP A 117 20.51 2.98 7.12
C TRP A 117 21.83 3.51 7.63
N GLY A 118 22.37 2.80 8.62
CA GLY A 118 23.63 3.10 9.28
C GLY A 118 23.56 2.73 10.75
N LYS A 119 24.21 3.54 11.58
CA LYS A 119 24.29 3.32 13.03
C LYS A 119 22.91 3.39 13.70
N ASP A 120 22.02 4.24 13.20
CA ASP A 120 20.70 4.45 13.77
C ASP A 120 19.61 4.52 12.67
N PRO A 121 19.13 3.35 12.19
CA PRO A 121 18.19 3.26 11.08
C PRO A 121 16.95 4.13 11.28
N HIS A 122 16.53 4.80 10.21
CA HIS A 122 15.45 5.78 10.27
C HIS A 122 14.57 5.72 9.04
N VAL A 123 13.33 6.18 9.15
CA VAL A 123 12.42 6.28 8.00
C VAL A 123 12.01 7.73 7.88
N VAL A 124 12.15 8.27 6.67
CA VAL A 124 11.85 9.66 6.32
C VAL A 124 11.04 9.69 5.02
N ALA A 125 10.38 10.82 4.74
CA ALA A 125 9.82 11.06 3.43
C ALA A 125 10.81 11.81 2.55
N GLU A 126 10.77 11.56 1.25
CA GLU A 126 11.36 12.41 0.22
C GLU A 126 10.21 13.07 -0.55
N ALA A 127 10.14 14.39 -0.54
CA ALA A 127 9.05 15.18 -1.09
C ALA A 127 9.53 16.20 -2.12
N GLU A 128 8.71 16.46 -3.13
CA GLU A 128 9.02 17.42 -4.19
C GLU A 128 8.55 18.83 -3.82
N ILE A 129 9.48 19.77 -3.71
CA ILE A 129 9.20 21.20 -3.45
C ILE A 129 9.10 22.04 -4.73
N GLY A 130 9.44 21.44 -5.88
CA GLY A 130 9.42 22.04 -7.21
C GLY A 130 9.96 21.03 -8.22
N LEU A 131 9.80 21.27 -9.53
CA LEU A 131 10.12 20.29 -10.57
C LEU A 131 11.54 19.70 -10.42
N GLY A 132 11.62 18.42 -10.03
CA GLY A 132 12.90 17.71 -9.83
C GLY A 132 13.68 18.10 -8.57
N ASN A 133 13.17 19.02 -7.76
CA ASN A 133 13.78 19.44 -6.50
C ASN A 133 13.15 18.68 -5.34
N LEU A 134 13.87 17.65 -4.89
CA LEU A 134 13.43 16.70 -3.87
C LEU A 134 14.17 16.96 -2.56
N VAL A 135 13.43 17.02 -1.45
CA VAL A 135 13.95 17.24 -0.11
C VAL A 135 13.50 16.14 0.84
N ILE A 136 14.32 15.87 1.85
CA ILE A 136 14.01 14.96 2.94
C ILE A 136 13.19 15.68 3.99
N VAL A 137 12.13 15.00 4.41
CA VAL A 137 11.20 15.44 5.45
C VAL A 137 11.19 14.39 6.54
N ASP A 138 11.75 14.76 7.69
CA ASP A 138 11.70 13.94 8.90
C ASP A 138 10.59 14.45 9.82
N CYS A 139 9.61 13.59 10.06
CA CYS A 139 8.41 13.89 10.85
C CYS A 139 8.42 13.22 12.23
N GLN A 140 9.50 12.54 12.62
CA GLN A 140 9.61 12.01 13.98
C GLN A 140 10.07 13.10 14.93
N MET A 141 9.53 13.13 16.15
CA MET A 141 9.95 14.04 17.22
C MET A 141 10.89 13.33 18.21
N PRO A 142 12.12 13.84 18.46
CA PRO A 142 12.78 14.93 17.74
C PRO A 142 13.25 14.48 16.34
N PRO A 143 13.31 15.40 15.36
CA PRO A 143 13.77 15.06 14.02
C PRO A 143 15.28 14.86 14.01
N LYS A 144 15.73 13.79 13.34
CA LYS A 144 17.15 13.56 13.03
C LYS A 144 17.60 14.47 11.90
N VAL A 145 16.75 14.65 10.88
CA VAL A 145 16.98 15.62 9.80
C VAL A 145 16.13 16.87 10.07
N LYS A 146 16.77 17.92 10.59
CA LYS A 146 16.08 19.13 11.04
C LYS A 146 15.61 20.02 9.90
N GLU A 147 16.44 20.21 8.89
CA GLU A 147 16.16 21.09 7.76
C GLU A 147 15.64 20.31 6.56
N LEU A 148 14.97 21.01 5.64
CA LEU A 148 14.61 20.44 4.34
C LEU A 148 15.85 20.34 3.46
N GLU A 149 16.61 19.26 3.66
CA GLU A 149 17.86 18.97 2.96
C GLU A 149 17.65 17.96 1.84
N ARG A 150 18.51 17.98 0.83
CA ARG A 150 18.48 16.94 -0.21
C ARG A 150 19.08 15.64 0.33
N LEU A 151 18.64 14.51 -0.23
CA LEU A 151 19.10 13.17 0.19
C LEU A 151 20.63 13.01 0.12
N ASP A 152 21.27 13.60 -0.90
CA ASP A 152 22.72 13.58 -1.10
C ASP A 152 23.50 14.29 0.00
N ARG A 153 22.87 15.20 0.74
CA ARG A 153 23.46 15.83 1.93
C ARG A 153 23.17 15.04 3.19
N VAL A 154 21.96 14.48 3.32
CA VAL A 154 21.56 13.68 4.49
C VAL A 154 22.43 12.42 4.63
N ILE A 155 22.76 11.76 3.52
CA ILE A 155 23.62 10.56 3.51
C ILE A 155 25.09 10.83 3.90
N LEU A 156 25.50 12.09 4.00
CA LEU A 156 26.85 12.45 4.48
C LEU A 156 26.92 12.59 6.00
N GLN A 157 25.78 12.53 6.68
CA GLN A 157 25.73 12.55 8.14
C GLN A 157 26.29 11.24 8.70
N PRO A 158 27.09 11.26 9.78
CA PRO A 158 27.78 10.08 10.30
C PRO A 158 26.85 8.98 10.82
N GLU A 159 25.57 9.29 11.05
CA GLU A 159 24.54 8.34 11.45
C GLU A 159 24.11 7.41 10.32
N PHE A 160 24.30 7.84 9.07
CA PHE A 160 23.79 7.17 7.88
C PHE A 160 24.89 6.79 6.88
N ASP A 161 24.82 5.60 6.32
CA ASP A 161 25.78 5.08 5.33
C ASP A 161 25.12 4.62 4.01
N ASP A 162 23.86 4.22 4.10
CA ASP A 162 23.04 3.75 2.98
C ASP A 162 21.58 4.22 3.05
N TYR A 163 20.83 4.04 1.97
CA TYR A 163 19.39 4.27 1.91
C TYR A 163 18.70 3.38 0.88
N TYR A 164 17.43 3.06 1.11
CA TYR A 164 16.59 2.34 0.15
C TYR A 164 15.16 2.88 0.14
N THR A 165 14.56 2.98 -1.06
CA THR A 165 13.11 3.24 -1.16
C THR A 165 12.29 2.02 -0.71
N PHE A 166 12.76 0.81 -1.00
CA PHE A 166 12.13 -0.44 -0.56
C PHE A 166 12.80 -1.01 0.70
N ASN A 167 12.02 -1.69 1.54
CA ASN A 167 12.57 -2.38 2.70
C ASN A 167 13.25 -3.70 2.28
N LEU A 168 14.47 -3.61 1.73
CA LEU A 168 15.24 -4.75 1.22
C LEU A 168 15.54 -5.80 2.28
N ARG A 169 15.70 -5.39 3.54
CA ARG A 169 15.93 -6.29 4.68
C ARG A 169 14.76 -7.24 4.91
N ARG A 170 13.51 -6.74 4.79
CA ARG A 170 12.33 -7.62 4.89
C ARG A 170 12.30 -8.66 3.77
N MET A 171 12.92 -8.36 2.64
CA MET A 171 13.06 -9.28 1.51
C MET A 171 14.34 -10.12 1.58
N ARG A 172 15.18 -9.95 2.62
CA ARG A 172 16.49 -10.60 2.77
C ARG A 172 17.44 -10.36 1.58
N LEU A 173 17.34 -9.18 0.96
CA LEU A 173 18.21 -8.74 -0.14
C LEU A 173 19.24 -7.70 0.34
N GLU A 174 19.46 -7.62 1.65
CA GLU A 174 20.48 -6.76 2.26
C GLU A 174 21.87 -7.17 1.76
N GLY A 175 22.61 -6.22 1.17
CA GLY A 175 23.96 -6.43 0.63
C GLY A 175 24.05 -6.73 -0.88
N MET A 176 22.94 -7.04 -1.57
CA MET A 176 22.97 -7.22 -3.03
C MET A 176 22.94 -5.88 -3.78
N VAL A 177 22.39 -4.85 -3.17
CA VAL A 177 22.20 -3.53 -3.76
C VAL A 177 22.34 -2.49 -2.67
N SER A 178 23.14 -1.45 -2.91
CA SER A 178 23.29 -0.26 -2.06
C SER A 178 22.68 0.96 -2.76
N ARG A 179 22.08 1.88 -2.01
CA ARG A 179 21.64 3.22 -2.48
C ARG A 179 20.61 3.19 -3.60
N VAL A 180 19.67 2.26 -3.52
CA VAL A 180 18.59 2.12 -4.52
C VAL A 180 17.52 3.17 -4.27
N ARG A 181 17.56 4.22 -5.10
CA ARG A 181 16.50 5.23 -5.21
C ARG A 181 15.65 4.90 -6.43
N THR A 182 14.44 4.41 -6.21
CA THR A 182 13.47 4.18 -7.28
C THR A 182 12.31 5.14 -7.11
N SER A 183 11.93 5.85 -8.17
CA SER A 183 10.65 6.57 -8.19
C SER A 183 9.54 5.53 -8.31
N ILE A 184 8.88 5.24 -7.19
CA ILE A 184 7.81 4.23 -7.13
C ILE A 184 6.54 4.76 -7.84
N GLY A 185 6.40 6.07 -7.97
CA GLY A 185 5.30 6.70 -8.71
C GLY A 185 3.93 6.30 -8.14
N PRO A 186 2.97 5.87 -8.97
CA PRO A 186 1.63 5.47 -8.51
C PRO A 186 1.64 4.32 -7.49
N LEU A 187 2.69 3.51 -7.46
CA LEU A 187 2.79 2.40 -6.51
C LEU A 187 2.95 2.89 -5.07
N THR A 188 3.38 4.14 -4.83
CA THR A 188 3.52 4.70 -3.48
C THR A 188 2.18 4.70 -2.76
N TYR A 189 1.09 5.02 -3.48
CA TYR A 189 -0.26 4.99 -2.91
C TYR A 189 -0.54 3.62 -2.28
N TRP A 190 -0.32 2.52 -3.01
CA TRP A 190 -0.60 1.18 -2.51
C TRP A 190 0.26 0.76 -1.32
N PHE A 191 1.52 1.18 -1.26
CA PHE A 191 2.41 0.86 -0.13
C PHE A 191 2.12 1.68 1.13
N GLU A 192 1.58 2.89 0.96
CA GLU A 192 1.24 3.77 2.07
C GLU A 192 -0.22 3.68 2.52
N ASN A 193 -1.05 2.90 1.82
CA ASN A 193 -2.47 2.71 2.09
C ASN A 193 -2.81 1.22 2.29
N PRO A 194 -2.72 0.71 3.54
CA PRO A 194 -2.98 -0.70 3.84
C PRO A 194 -4.36 -1.20 3.41
N HIS A 195 -5.41 -0.38 3.55
CA HIS A 195 -6.76 -0.74 3.16
C HIS A 195 -6.91 -0.85 1.64
N ALA A 196 -6.30 0.07 0.88
CA ALA A 196 -6.23 -0.03 -0.58
C ALA A 196 -5.56 -1.35 -1.01
N LEU A 197 -4.40 -1.67 -0.43
CA LEU A 197 -3.67 -2.90 -0.75
C LEU A 197 -4.49 -4.16 -0.44
N MET A 198 -5.17 -4.19 0.71
CA MET A 198 -6.04 -5.30 1.09
C MET A 198 -7.26 -5.43 0.20
N ALA A 199 -7.89 -4.32 -0.18
CA ALA A 199 -9.00 -4.32 -1.14
C ALA A 199 -8.55 -4.91 -2.48
N ALA A 200 -7.39 -4.48 -3.01
CA ALA A 200 -6.81 -5.01 -4.23
C ALA A 200 -6.52 -6.52 -4.12
N PHE A 201 -5.93 -6.97 -3.01
CA PHE A 201 -5.67 -8.39 -2.76
C PHE A 201 -6.96 -9.23 -2.80
N TRP A 202 -8.00 -8.82 -2.08
CA TRP A 202 -9.28 -9.53 -2.05
C TRP A 202 -9.98 -9.54 -3.42
N GLY A 203 -9.92 -8.41 -4.15
CA GLY A 203 -10.44 -8.32 -5.51
C GLY A 203 -9.72 -9.25 -6.48
N LEU A 204 -8.39 -9.26 -6.45
CA LEU A 204 -7.57 -10.15 -7.28
C LEU A 204 -7.81 -11.63 -6.96
N LEU A 205 -8.01 -11.98 -5.68
CA LEU A 205 -8.38 -13.34 -5.28
C LEU A 205 -9.73 -13.75 -5.90
N ALA A 206 -10.76 -12.91 -5.78
CA ALA A 206 -12.08 -13.18 -6.35
C ALA A 206 -12.02 -13.37 -7.88
N ILE A 207 -11.27 -12.50 -8.57
CA ILE A 207 -11.04 -12.59 -10.02
C ILE A 207 -10.30 -13.88 -10.37
N SER A 208 -9.22 -14.21 -9.66
CA SER A 208 -8.39 -15.39 -9.94
C SER A 208 -9.18 -16.69 -9.76
N LEU A 209 -9.95 -16.79 -8.68
CA LEU A 209 -10.83 -17.94 -8.43
C LEU A 209 -11.87 -18.10 -9.54
N THR A 210 -12.53 -17.00 -9.92
CA THR A 210 -13.57 -16.99 -10.95
C THR A 210 -12.98 -17.36 -12.31
N SER A 211 -11.85 -16.76 -12.70
CA SER A 211 -11.14 -17.06 -13.93
C SER A 211 -10.67 -18.50 -13.99
N GLY A 212 -10.06 -19.03 -12.92
CA GLY A 212 -9.65 -20.43 -12.84
C GLY A 212 -10.83 -21.41 -12.98
N TRP A 213 -11.97 -21.08 -12.39
CA TRP A 213 -13.20 -21.86 -12.55
C TRP A 213 -13.71 -21.88 -13.99
N PHE A 214 -13.69 -20.74 -14.68
CA PHE A 214 -14.09 -20.68 -16.10
C PHE A 214 -13.08 -21.37 -17.01
N LEU A 215 -11.78 -21.19 -16.79
CA LEU A 215 -10.71 -21.83 -17.56
C LEU A 215 -10.80 -23.37 -17.47
N THR A 216 -10.96 -23.92 -16.28
CA THR A 216 -11.08 -25.38 -16.10
C THR A 216 -12.31 -25.96 -16.78
N LYS A 217 -13.45 -25.24 -16.76
CA LYS A 217 -14.64 -25.63 -17.54
C LYS A 217 -14.40 -25.55 -19.04
N GLY A 218 -13.75 -24.49 -19.52
CA GLY A 218 -13.41 -24.29 -20.92
C GLY A 218 -12.52 -25.41 -21.45
N ILE A 219 -11.40 -25.69 -20.78
CA ILE A 219 -10.47 -26.79 -21.10
C ILE A 219 -11.22 -28.12 -21.11
N ARG A 220 -12.05 -28.40 -20.09
CA ARG A 220 -12.83 -29.64 -20.05
C ARG A 220 -13.78 -29.78 -21.26
N ASN A 221 -14.44 -28.70 -21.66
CA ASN A 221 -15.33 -28.71 -22.83
C ASN A 221 -14.55 -28.94 -24.13
N ILE A 222 -13.38 -28.29 -24.29
CA ILE A 222 -12.50 -28.47 -25.45
C ILE A 222 -11.99 -29.90 -25.53
N VAL A 223 -11.46 -30.44 -24.43
CA VAL A 223 -10.97 -31.83 -24.35
C VAL A 223 -12.09 -32.80 -24.68
N ARG A 224 -13.30 -32.60 -24.12
CA ARG A 224 -14.46 -33.44 -24.44
C ARG A 224 -14.82 -33.37 -25.92
N ALA A 225 -14.85 -32.18 -26.51
CA ALA A 225 -15.14 -32.01 -27.94
C ALA A 225 -14.09 -32.69 -28.82
N PHE A 226 -12.80 -32.57 -28.47
CA PHE A 226 -11.71 -33.24 -29.16
C PHE A 226 -11.82 -34.78 -29.08
N LEU A 227 -12.05 -35.31 -27.89
CA LEU A 227 -12.21 -36.76 -27.67
C LEU A 227 -13.44 -37.33 -28.40
N LEU A 228 -14.55 -36.57 -28.44
CA LEU A 228 -15.73 -36.92 -29.23
C LEU A 228 -15.39 -36.94 -30.74
N LYS A 229 -14.67 -35.93 -31.24
CA LYS A 229 -14.25 -35.85 -32.64
C LYS A 229 -13.33 -37.00 -33.05
N ARG A 230 -12.50 -37.50 -32.13
CA ARG A 230 -11.60 -38.65 -32.35
C ARG A 230 -12.29 -40.02 -32.18
N GLY A 231 -13.57 -40.06 -31.81
CA GLY A 231 -14.30 -41.30 -31.55
C GLY A 231 -13.89 -42.03 -30.26
N TRP A 232 -12.99 -41.45 -29.47
CA TRP A 232 -12.47 -42.04 -28.24
C TRP A 232 -13.48 -42.00 -27.08
N VAL A 233 -14.47 -41.11 -27.19
CA VAL A 233 -15.62 -41.08 -26.28
C VAL A 233 -16.86 -41.25 -27.13
N HIS A 234 -17.61 -42.32 -26.88
CA HIS A 234 -18.92 -42.49 -27.52
C HIS A 234 -19.93 -41.56 -26.82
N LYS A 235 -20.85 -40.97 -27.58
CA LYS A 235 -22.04 -40.35 -26.98
C LYS A 235 -22.82 -41.49 -26.31
N THR A 236 -22.56 -41.79 -25.04
CA THR A 236 -23.44 -42.63 -24.25
C THR A 236 -24.82 -41.98 -24.34
N ALA A 237 -25.76 -42.67 -24.99
CA ALA A 237 -27.14 -42.23 -25.13
C ALA A 237 -27.62 -41.75 -23.77
N ILE A 238 -28.17 -40.54 -23.71
CA ILE A 238 -28.83 -40.06 -22.50
C ILE A 238 -30.00 -41.04 -22.27
N PRO A 239 -30.02 -41.80 -21.16
CA PRO A 239 -31.17 -42.63 -20.86
C PRO A 239 -32.35 -41.68 -20.61
N GLY A 240 -33.26 -41.59 -21.59
CA GLY A 240 -34.43 -40.71 -21.55
C GLY A 240 -34.80 -39.98 -22.86
N SER A 241 -34.03 -40.10 -23.94
CA SER A 241 -34.41 -39.50 -25.25
C SER A 241 -35.04 -40.48 -26.24
N ALA A 242 -35.65 -41.56 -25.76
CA ALA A 242 -36.41 -42.48 -26.60
C ALA A 242 -37.90 -42.20 -26.46
N GLY A 243 -38.51 -41.66 -27.51
CA GLY A 243 -39.93 -41.81 -27.83
C GLY A 243 -40.88 -40.75 -27.25
N HIS A 244 -41.15 -39.71 -28.05
CA HIS A 244 -42.52 -39.35 -28.43
C HIS A 244 -42.50 -38.89 -29.89
#